data_AF-A0A812RPA3-F1
#
_entry.id   AF-A0A812RPA3-F1
#
_cell.length_a   1.000
_cell.length_b   1.000
_cell.length_c   1.000
_cell.angle_alpha   90.00
_cell.angle_beta   90.00
_cell.angle_gamma   90.00
#
_symmetry.space_group_name_H-M   'P 1'
#
loop_
_entity.id
_entity.type
_entity.pdbx_description
1 polymer ?
#
loop_
_entity_poly.entity_id
_entity_poly.type
_entity_poly.pdbx_seq_one_letter_code
_entity_poly.pdbx_strand_id
1 'polypeptide(L)' 'MAAIDSADGPLCVFISHDPLSLDLLMKKVSDNGCGAITTFSGTTRDNFEGKEVVRLEYEAYEPMALKVHLGMQGGTA' A
#
# COMPACT_ATOMS: atom_id res chain seq x y z
N MET A 1 2.10 8.37 -10.44
CA MET A 1 1.72 7.04 -9.92
C MET A 1 2.61 5.99 -10.58
N ALA A 2 3.57 5.43 -9.83
CA ALA A 2 4.37 4.30 -10.29
C ALA A 2 3.65 3.01 -9.91
N ALA A 3 3.56 2.06 -10.84
CA ALA A 3 2.82 0.82 -10.67
C ALA A 3 3.65 -0.35 -11.17
N ILE A 4 3.71 -1.45 -10.42
CA ILE A 4 4.15 -2.74 -10.96
C ILE A 4 3.03 -3.75 -10.77
N ASP A 5 2.77 -4.49 -11.84
CA ASP A 5 1.90 -5.65 -11.83
C ASP A 5 2.79 -6.89 -11.89
N SER A 6 2.38 -7.95 -11.21
CA SER A 6 3.11 -9.21 -11.18
C SER A 6 2.60 -10.10 -12.31
N ALA A 7 3.52 -10.77 -13.01
CA ALA A 7 3.16 -11.64 -14.13
C ALA A 7 2.35 -12.90 -13.74
N ASP A 8 2.26 -13.24 -12.45
CA ASP A 8 1.79 -14.54 -11.94
C ASP A 8 0.66 -14.47 -10.88
N GLY A 9 -0.06 -13.35 -10.73
CA GLY A 9 -1.21 -13.27 -9.81
C GLY A 9 -1.72 -11.85 -9.59
N PRO A 10 -2.80 -11.64 -8.78
CA PRO A 10 -3.42 -10.33 -8.57
C PRO A 10 -2.60 -9.45 -7.60
N LEU A 11 -1.29 -9.34 -7.81
CA LEU A 11 -0.39 -8.56 -6.97
C LEU A 11 -0.09 -7.21 -7.64
N CYS A 12 -0.75 -6.20 -7.09
CA CYS A 12 -0.76 -4.84 -7.58
C CYS A 12 -0.08 -3.92 -6.55
N VAL A 13 1.08 -3.34 -6.88
CA VAL A 13 1.79 -2.39 -6.02
C VAL A 13 1.80 -1.01 -6.67
N PHE A 14 1.42 0.02 -5.92
CA PHE A 14 1.37 1.41 -6.40
C PHE A 14 2.06 2.37 -5.43
N ILE A 15 2.77 3.34 -6.00
CA ILE A 15 3.28 4.51 -5.28
C ILE A 15 2.61 5.75 -5.89
N SER A 16 2.00 6.57 -5.04
CA SER A 16 1.31 7.80 -5.44
C SER A 16 1.66 8.94 -4.50
N HIS A 17 1.68 10.16 -5.04
CA HIS A 17 1.75 11.40 -4.26
C HIS A 17 0.35 12.02 -4.06
N ASP A 18 -0.66 11.51 -4.76
CA ASP A 18 -2.05 11.92 -4.63
C ASP A 18 -2.73 11.21 -3.43
N PRO A 19 -3.82 11.78 -2.89
CA PRO A 19 -4.59 11.14 -1.82
C PRO A 19 -5.00 9.70 -2.17
N LEU A 20 -4.77 8.78 -1.23
CA LEU A 20 -5.12 7.37 -1.40
C LEU A 20 -6.64 7.17 -1.28
N SER A 21 -7.23 6.39 -2.19
CA SER A 21 -8.65 6.04 -2.17
C SER A 21 -8.84 4.55 -1.88
N LEU A 22 -9.42 4.26 -0.72
CA LEU A 22 -9.66 2.89 -0.27
C LEU A 22 -10.69 2.17 -1.16
N ASP A 23 -11.70 2.89 -1.66
CA ASP A 23 -12.73 2.32 -2.55
C ASP A 23 -12.13 1.78 -3.87
N LEU A 24 -11.20 2.52 -4.46
CA LEU A 24 -10.49 2.09 -5.68
C LEU A 24 -9.65 0.83 -5.42
N LEU A 25 -8.97 0.78 -4.27
CA LEU A 25 -8.15 -0.37 -3.89
C LEU A 25 -9.00 -1.62 -3.60
N MET A 26 -10.11 -1.47 -2.87
CA MET A 26 -11.03 -2.58 -2.59
C MET A 26 -11.60 -3.17 -3.87
N LYS A 27 -12.06 -2.34 -4.82
CA LYS A 27 -12.58 -2.80 -6.11
C LYS A 27 -11.52 -3.56 -6.92
N LYS A 28 -10.25 -3.15 -6.82
CA LYS A 28 -9.15 -3.77 -7.56
C LYS A 28 -8.76 -5.14 -7.03
N VAL A 29 -8.97 -5.40 -5.74
CA VAL A 29 -8.70 -6.71 -5.10
C VAL A 29 -9.96 -7.55 -4.87
N SER A 30 -11.12 -7.04 -5.31
CA SER A 30 -12.40 -7.77 -5.21
C SER A 30 -12.46 -8.87 -6.25
N ASP A 31 -12.82 -10.08 -5.82
CA ASP A 31 -13.04 -11.23 -6.69
C ASP A 31 -14.29 -11.99 -6.20
N ASN A 32 -15.10 -12.50 -7.14
CA ASN A 32 -16.33 -13.22 -6.81
C ASN A 32 -16.07 -14.56 -6.08
N GLY A 33 -14.84 -15.08 -6.12
CA GLY A 33 -14.39 -16.23 -5.35
C GLY A 33 -13.93 -15.91 -3.92
N CYS A 34 -13.83 -14.62 -3.55
CA CYS A 34 -13.36 -14.18 -2.23
C CYS A 34 -14.53 -13.67 -1.37
N GLY A 35 -14.77 -14.30 -0.22
CA GLY A 35 -15.87 -13.93 0.69
C GLY A 35 -15.59 -12.75 1.62
N ALA A 36 -14.34 -12.28 1.71
CA ALA A 36 -13.95 -11.17 2.58
C ALA A 36 -12.67 -10.48 2.06
N ILE A 37 -12.55 -9.18 2.35
CA ILE A 37 -11.35 -8.38 2.11
C ILE A 37 -10.93 -7.79 3.44
N THR A 38 -9.67 -8.01 3.84
CA THR A 38 -9.07 -7.38 5.03
C THR A 38 -8.20 -6.23 4.58
N THR A 39 -8.41 -5.04 5.14
CA THR A 39 -7.64 -3.84 4.80
C THR A 39 -6.90 -3.31 6.04
N PHE A 40 -5.66 -2.89 5.84
CA PHE A 40 -4.88 -2.16 6.83
C PHE A 40 -4.62 -0.74 6.32
N SER A 41 -4.99 0.27 7.11
CA SER A 41 -4.81 1.69 6.76
C SER A 41 -4.06 2.39 7.89
N GLY A 42 -2.83 2.83 7.60
CA GLY A 42 -2.03 3.65 8.50
C GLY A 42 -2.28 5.13 8.21
N THR A 43 -2.88 5.85 9.16
CA THR A 43 -3.09 7.31 9.07
C THR A 43 -2.10 8.03 9.97
N THR A 44 -1.64 9.21 9.54
CA THR A 44 -0.86 10.13 10.39
C THR A 44 -1.67 10.55 11.62
N ARG A 45 -1.04 10.49 12.80
CA ARG A 45 -1.62 11.04 14.04
C ARG A 45 -1.22 12.50 14.19
N ASP A 46 -2.08 13.27 14.85
CA ASP A 46 -1.93 14.69 15.13
C ASP A 46 -0.93 15.00 16.28
N ASN A 47 -0.58 14.01 17.08
CA ASN A 47 0.33 14.15 18.21
C ASN A 47 1.44 13.08 18.18
N PHE A 48 2.68 13.52 18.38
CA PHE A 48 3.83 12.66 18.61
C PHE A 48 4.63 13.18 19.82
N GLU A 49 4.78 12.36 20.87
CA GLU A 49 5.53 12.68 22.10
C GLU A 49 5.12 14.01 22.78
N GLY A 50 3.84 14.35 22.75
CA GLY A 50 3.31 15.57 23.37
C GLY A 50 3.55 16.84 22.54
N LYS A 51 4.01 16.70 21.29
CA LYS A 51 4.16 17.79 20.32
C LYS A 51 3.19 17.60 19.16
N GLU A 52 2.62 18.71 18.71
CA GLU A 52 1.70 18.74 17.57
C GLU A 52 2.46 18.46 16.26
N VAL A 53 1.93 17.54 15.46
CA VAL A 53 2.51 17.15 14.17
C VAL A 53 1.95 18.07 13.09
N VAL A 54 2.74 19.06 12.67
CA VAL A 54 2.32 20.04 11.64
C VAL A 54 2.34 19.44 10.22
N ARG A 55 3.28 18.54 9.94
CA ARG A 55 3.43 17.87 8.64
C ARG A 55 4.26 16.59 8.76
N LEU A 56 3.92 15.57 7.97
CA LEU A 56 4.79 14.44 7.66
C LEU A 56 5.09 14.43 6.17
N GLU A 57 6.33 14.12 5.83
CA GLU A 57 6.77 13.90 4.46
C GLU A 57 7.20 12.44 4.32
N TYR A 58 6.73 11.78 3.27
CA TYR A 58 7.09 10.41 2.94
C TYR A 58 8.09 10.44 1.79
N GLU A 59 9.26 9.84 2.00
CA GLU A 59 10.27 9.64 0.95
C GLU A 59 10.42 8.13 0.68
N ALA A 60 10.45 7.77 -0.61
CA ALA A 60 10.65 6.38 -1.02
C ALA A 60 11.61 6.31 -2.20
N TYR A 61 12.59 5.40 -2.13
CA TYR A 61 13.35 5.01 -3.31
C TYR A 61 12.51 4.03 -4.14
N GLU A 62 11.68 4.60 -5.02
CA GLU A 62 10.63 3.90 -5.77
C GLU A 62 11.04 2.53 -6.35
N PRO A 63 12.15 2.39 -7.10
CA PRO A 63 12.50 1.10 -7.71
C PRO A 63 12.82 0.01 -6.68
N MET A 64 13.37 0.37 -5.52
CA MET A 64 13.61 -0.58 -4.43
C MET A 64 12.33 -0.85 -3.65
N ALA A 65 11.53 0.18 -3.37
CA ALA A 65 10.28 0.06 -2.63
C ALA A 65 9.31 -0.90 -3.33
N LEU A 66 9.19 -0.77 -4.65
CA LEU A 66 8.41 -1.68 -5.50
C LEU A 66 8.96 -3.11 -5.43
N LYS A 67 10.28 -3.30 -5.54
CA LYS A 67 10.93 -4.62 -5.47
C LYS A 67 10.79 -5.31 -4.11
N VAL A 68 10.95 -4.56 -3.01
CA VAL A 68 10.86 -5.10 -1.65
C VAL A 68 9.42 -5.53 -1.34
N HIS A 69 8.43 -4.69 -1.66
CA HIS A 69 7.01 -5.03 -1.44
C HIS A 69 6.56 -6.20 -2.32
N LEU A 70 7.12 -6.33 -3.53
CA LEU A 70 6.93 -7.51 -4.36
C LEU A 70 7.55 -8.77 -3.74
N GLY A 71 8.71 -8.65 -3.09
CA GLY A 71 9.44 -9.74 -2.45
C GLY A 71 8.85 -10.24 -1.12
N MET A 72 7.91 -9.51 -0.50
CA MET A 72 7.31 -9.90 0.78
C MET A 72 6.40 -11.14 0.70
N GLN A 73 6.14 -11.69 -0.48
CA GLN A 73 5.41 -12.95 -0.64
C GLN A 73 6.29 -14.22 -0.46
N GLY A 74 7.59 -14.08 -0.24
CA GLY A 74 8.53 -15.19 -0.04
C GLY A 74 8.54 -15.77 1.38
N GLY A 75 7.37 -16.09 1.93
CA GLY A 75 7.21 -16.87 3.16
C GLY A 75 6.70 -18.26 2.83
N THR A 76 7.48 -19.07 2.11
CA THR A 76 7.27 -20.52 2.08
C THR A 76 7.48 -21.06 3.49
N ALA A 77 6.39 -21.40 4.17
CA ALA A 77 6.38 -22.46 5.16
C ALA A 77 6.23 -23.82 4.44
#